data_AF-A0A7J9NM06-F1
#
_entry.id   AF-A0A7J9NM06-F1
#
_cell.length_a   1.000
_cell.length_b   1.000
_cell.length_c   1.000
_cell.angle_alpha   90.00
_cell.angle_beta   90.00
_cell.angle_gamma   90.00
#
_symmetry.space_group_name_H-M   'P 1'
#
loop_
_entity.id
_entity.type
_entity.pdbx_description
1 polymer ?
#
loop_
_entity_poly.entity_id
_entity_poly.type
_entity_poly.pdbx_seq_one_letter_code
_entity_poly.pdbx_strand_id
1 'polypeptide(L)'
;MYPELPKTSKIKEYTVVMRRQQENCRVSIYDSKFNKISSNFILKNQFYVKDNFTERVYELKTKSNSLIEGDIIQVYFENGDYKVKKVDKNG
;
A
#
# COMPACT_ATOMS: atom_id res chain seq x y z
N MET A 1 5.63 -5.53 -16.04
CA MET A 1 5.74 -5.32 -14.58
C MET A 1 5.02 -4.01 -14.29
N TYR A 2 3.95 -4.02 -13.49
CA TYR A 2 3.23 -2.79 -13.14
C TYR A 2 4.12 -1.90 -12.26
N PRO A 3 4.00 -0.57 -12.31
CA PRO A 3 4.78 0.29 -11.43
C PRO A 3 4.37 0.04 -9.97
N GLU A 4 5.34 -0.13 -9.08
CA GLU A 4 5.04 -0.09 -7.64
C GLU A 4 4.63 1.34 -7.25
N LEU A 5 3.76 1.46 -6.24
CA LEU A 5 3.46 2.77 -5.68
C LEU A 5 4.77 3.46 -5.23
N PRO A 6 4.91 4.78 -5.47
CA PRO A 6 6.03 5.54 -4.92
C PRO A 6 5.96 5.62 -3.39
N LYS A 7 7.09 5.43 -2.71
CA LYS A 7 7.19 5.62 -1.26
C LYS A 7 7.13 7.12 -0.93
N THR A 8 6.14 7.52 -0.16
CA THR A 8 5.95 8.91 0.26
C THR A 8 5.22 8.99 1.59
N SER A 9 5.54 9.98 2.42
CA SER A 9 4.78 10.30 3.64
C SER A 9 3.52 11.11 3.33
N LYS A 10 3.39 11.65 2.11
CA LYS A 10 2.19 12.37 1.68
C LYS A 10 1.08 11.38 1.37
N ILE A 11 -0.11 11.62 1.93
CA ILE A 11 -1.31 10.86 1.62
C ILE A 11 -1.68 11.08 0.15
N LYS A 12 -1.97 9.97 -0.54
CA LYS A 12 -2.54 9.98 -1.88
C LYS A 12 -3.74 9.05 -1.96
N GLU A 13 -4.70 9.42 -2.80
CA GLU A 13 -5.90 8.63 -3.05
C GLU A 13 -5.77 7.75 -4.28
N TYR A 14 -6.25 6.52 -4.17
CA TYR A 14 -6.28 5.54 -5.23
C TYR A 14 -7.59 4.76 -5.19
N THR A 15 -7.99 4.19 -6.32
CA THR A 15 -9.13 3.26 -6.41
C THR A 15 -8.61 1.84 -6.55
N VAL A 16 -9.09 0.91 -5.73
CA VAL A 16 -8.73 -0.51 -5.81
C VAL A 16 -9.34 -1.12 -7.06
N VAL A 17 -8.50 -1.68 -7.91
CA VAL A 17 -8.90 -2.32 -9.18
C VAL A 17 -9.09 -3.81 -8.99
N MET A 18 -8.15 -4.48 -8.32
CA MET A 18 -8.27 -5.92 -8.08
C MET A 18 -7.35 -6.37 -6.94
N ARG A 19 -7.76 -7.45 -6.27
CA ARG A 19 -6.91 -8.17 -5.33
C ARG A 19 -6.09 -9.24 -6.06
N ARG A 20 -4.82 -9.36 -5.67
CA ARG A 20 -3.89 -10.39 -6.14
C ARG A 20 -3.59 -11.37 -5.01
N GLN A 21 -2.77 -12.39 -5.31
CA GLN A 21 -2.36 -13.37 -4.32
C GLN A 21 -1.48 -12.72 -3.23
N GLN A 22 -1.44 -13.35 -2.06
CA GLN A 22 -0.53 -12.94 -1.00
C GLN A 22 0.90 -13.34 -1.35
N GLU A 23 1.87 -12.52 -0.97
CA GLU A 23 3.29 -12.77 -1.21
C GLU A 23 4.09 -12.57 0.07
N ASN A 24 5.11 -13.42 0.29
CA ASN A 24 6.10 -13.21 1.32
C ASN A 24 7.10 -12.13 0.89
N CYS A 25 7.13 -11.01 1.61
CA CYS A 25 8.04 -9.90 1.33
C CYS A 25 9.02 -9.70 2.49
N ARG A 26 10.29 -9.45 2.16
CA ARG A 26 11.28 -8.98 3.14
C ARG A 26 11.06 -7.49 3.41
N VAL A 27 10.77 -7.13 4.65
CA VAL A 27 10.65 -5.73 5.09
C VAL A 27 11.79 -5.37 6.04
N SER A 28 12.19 -4.10 6.00
CA SER A 28 13.14 -3.53 6.96
C SER A 28 12.36 -2.74 8.01
N ILE A 29 12.69 -2.96 9.28
CA ILE A 29 12.12 -2.24 10.41
C ILE A 29 13.13 -1.17 10.82
N TYR A 30 12.65 0.05 11.05
CA TYR A 30 13.47 1.21 11.40
C TYR A 30 13.08 1.73 12.78
N ASP A 31 14.03 2.35 13.49
CA ASP A 31 13.74 3.11 14.71
C ASP A 31 13.18 4.50 14.38
N SER A 32 12.84 5.28 15.41
CA SER A 32 12.34 6.66 15.26
C SER A 32 13.34 7.64 14.65
N LYS A 33 14.61 7.24 14.50
CA LYS A 33 15.69 7.99 13.86
C LYS A 33 16.03 7.42 12.47
N PHE A 34 15.19 6.54 11.93
CA PHE A 34 15.37 5.85 10.65
C PHE A 34 16.59 4.93 10.55
N ASN A 35 17.21 4.54 11.66
CA ASN A 35 18.22 3.49 11.64
C ASN A 35 17.54 2.13 11.45
N LYS A 36 18.10 1.29 10.58
CA LYS A 36 17.59 -0.06 10.37
C LYS A 36 17.89 -0.93 11.59
N ILE A 37 16.86 -1.44 12.25
CA ILE A 37 16.97 -2.32 13.41
C ILE A 37 17.07 -3.78 12.98
N SER A 38 16.21 -4.20 12.05
CA SER A 38 16.09 -5.62 11.65
C SER A 38 15.48 -5.77 10.26
N SER A 39 15.44 -7.03 9.79
CA SER A 39 14.69 -7.42 8.59
C SER A 39 13.83 -8.63 8.92
N ASN A 40 12.56 -8.62 8.52
CA ASN A 40 11.65 -9.74 8.71
C ASN A 40 11.00 -10.13 7.37
N PHE A 41 10.57 -11.38 7.26
CA PHE A 41 9.64 -11.79 6.22
C PHE A 41 8.23 -11.66 6.76
N ILE A 42 7.36 -10.99 5.99
CA ILE A 42 5.95 -10.85 6.31
C ILE A 42 5.12 -11.17 5.07
N LEU A 43 3.95 -11.76 5.30
CA LEU A 43 2.97 -11.96 4.26
C LEU A 43 2.26 -10.62 3.99
N LYS A 44 2.33 -10.14 2.75
CA LYS A 44 1.59 -8.94 2.30
C LYS A 44 0.50 -9.34 1.33
N ASN A 45 -0.65 -8.68 1.46
CA ASN A 45 -1.65 -8.68 0.40
C ASN A 45 -1.15 -7.79 -0.73
N GLN A 46 -1.39 -8.23 -1.96
CA GLN A 46 -1.11 -7.46 -3.16
C GLN A 46 -2.43 -6.98 -3.77
N PHE A 47 -2.46 -5.72 -4.19
CA PHE A 47 -3.60 -5.11 -4.87
C PHE A 47 -3.08 -4.32 -6.07
N TYR A 48 -3.90 -4.23 -7.12
CA TYR A 48 -3.72 -3.19 -8.13
C TYR A 48 -4.62 -2.02 -7.80
N VAL A 49 -4.07 -0.83 -7.90
CA VAL A 49 -4.76 0.41 -7.58
C VAL A 49 -4.56 1.44 -8.68
N LYS A 50 -5.59 2.19 -9.03
CA LYS A 50 -5.56 3.22 -10.08
C LYS A 50 -5.47 4.60 -9.44
N ASP A 51 -4.54 5.42 -9.90
CA ASP A 51 -4.51 6.85 -9.59
C ASP A 51 -5.63 7.54 -10.38
N ASN A 52 -6.55 8.20 -9.67
CA ASN A 52 -7.75 8.78 -10.29
C ASN A 52 -7.44 9.98 -11.20
N PHE A 53 -6.28 10.64 -11.04
CA PHE A 53 -5.90 11.80 -11.84
C PHE A 53 -5.12 11.42 -13.10
N THR A 54 -4.28 10.39 -13.01
CA THR A 54 -3.38 10.00 -14.10
C THR A 54 -3.80 8.72 -14.82
N GLU A 55 -4.83 8.05 -14.33
CA GLU A 55 -5.31 6.73 -14.76
C GLU A 55 -4.26 5.60 -14.70
N ARG A 56 -3.08 5.87 -14.15
CA ARG A 56 -2.01 4.89 -14.00
C ARG A 56 -2.37 3.85 -12.96
N VAL A 57 -2.11 2.59 -13.29
CA VAL A 57 -2.29 1.44 -12.40
C VAL A 57 -0.97 1.12 -11.71
N TYR A 58 -1.00 0.97 -10.39
CA TYR A 58 0.12 0.65 -9.54
C TYR A 58 -0.09 -0.64 -8.77
N GLU A 59 1.00 -1.28 -8.39
CA GLU A 59 1.00 -2.38 -7.43
C GLU A 59 1.14 -1.85 -6.00
N LEU A 60 0.20 -2.24 -5.14
CA LEU A 60 0.14 -1.95 -3.72
C LEU A 60 0.36 -3.24 -2.91
N LYS A 61 1.48 -3.32 -2.20
CA LYS A 61 1.76 -4.40 -1.23
C LYS A 61 1.55 -3.88 0.19
N THR A 62 0.57 -4.41 0.91
CA THR A 62 0.20 -3.95 2.27
C THR A 62 -0.23 -5.10 3.16
N LYS A 63 -0.12 -4.92 4.48
CA LYS A 63 -0.74 -5.83 5.46
C LYS A 63 -2.28 -5.75 5.47
N SER A 64 -2.87 -4.66 4.97
CA SER A 64 -4.33 -4.50 4.93
C SER A 64 -5.00 -5.62 4.13
N ASN A 65 -6.05 -6.22 4.68
CA ASN A 65 -6.72 -7.41 4.11
C ASN A 65 -8.19 -7.16 3.71
N SER A 66 -8.75 -6.00 4.04
CA SER A 66 -10.18 -5.70 3.92
C SER A 66 -10.55 -4.95 2.64
N LEU A 67 -9.59 -4.71 1.75
CA LEU A 67 -9.81 -3.97 0.51
C LEU A 67 -10.52 -4.84 -0.53
N ILE A 68 -11.52 -4.26 -1.19
CA ILE A 68 -12.28 -4.86 -2.29
C ILE A 68 -12.21 -3.97 -3.53
N GLU A 69 -12.48 -4.54 -4.70
CA GLU A 69 -12.55 -3.79 -5.95
C GLU A 69 -13.58 -2.66 -5.86
N GLY A 70 -13.21 -1.47 -6.35
CA GLY A 70 -14.00 -0.25 -6.29
C GLY A 70 -13.79 0.61 -5.03
N ASP A 71 -13.11 0.10 -3.99
CA ASP A 71 -12.79 0.91 -2.81
C ASP A 71 -11.91 2.11 -3.17
N ILE A 72 -12.27 3.29 -2.66
CA ILE A 72 -11.39 4.46 -2.65
C ILE A 72 -10.57 4.42 -1.36
N ILE A 73 -9.25 4.53 -1.49
CA ILE A 73 -8.32 4.42 -0.38
C ILE A 73 -7.32 5.56 -0.34
N GLN A 74 -6.97 5.98 0.87
CA GLN A 74 -5.84 6.86 1.15
C GLN A 74 -4.62 6.02 1.52
N VAL A 75 -3.50 6.26 0.84
CA VAL A 75 -2.27 5.49 0.96
C VAL A 75 -1.08 6.40 1.24
N TYR A 76 -0.22 5.98 2.17
CA TYR A 76 1.11 6.54 2.40
C TYR A 76 2.07 5.45 2.89
N PHE A 77 3.37 5.67 2.78
CA PHE A 77 4.39 4.71 3.18
C PHE A 77 4.99 5.07 4.53
N GLU A 78 4.99 4.11 5.46
CA GLU A 78 5.54 4.27 6.80
C GLU A 78 6.10 2.92 7.31
N ASN A 79 7.29 2.95 7.92
CA ASN A 79 7.88 1.79 8.61
C ASN A 79 7.96 0.50 7.75
N GLY A 80 8.33 0.63 6.48
CA GLY A 80 8.48 -0.53 5.58
C GLY A 80 7.16 -1.07 5.02
N ASP A 81 6.03 -0.40 5.26
CA ASP A 81 4.72 -0.82 4.79
C ASP A 81 3.86 0.34 4.27
N TYR A 82 2.94 0.03 3.36
CA TYR A 82 1.93 0.99 2.94
C TYR A 82 0.78 0.97 3.94
N LYS A 83 0.55 2.12 4.58
CA LYS A 83 -0.62 2.38 5.40
C LYS A 83 -1.77 2.71 4.48
N VAL A 84 -2.91 2.07 4.72
CA VAL A 84 -4.10 2.19 3.89
C VAL A 84 -5.29 2.49 4.77
N LYS A 85 -6.04 3.54 4.43
CA LYS A 85 -7.31 3.90 5.06
C LYS A 85 -8.39 3.95 3.98
N LYS A 86 -9.54 3.29 4.19
CA LYS A 86 -10.68 3.45 3.29
C LYS A 86 -11.26 4.85 3.44
N VAL A 87 -11.65 5.45 2.32
CA VAL A 87 -12.40 6.69 2.29
C VAL A 87 -13.87 6.30 2.31
N ASP A 88 -14.48 6.31 3.49
CA ASP A 88 -15.94 6.13 3.60
C ASP A 88 -16.63 7.33 2.95
N LYS A 89 -17.64 7.07 2.11
CA LYS A 89 -18.45 8.12 1.47
C LYS A 89 -19.38 8.85 2.44
N ASN A 90 -19.36 8.52 3.73
CA ASN A 90 -20.20 9.13 4.75
C ASN A 90 -19.33 9.85 5.78
N GLY A 91 -19.31 11.18 5.67
CA GLY A 91 -19.05 12.05 6.83
C GLY A 91 -20.23 12.03 7.80
#